data_AF-A0A0Q7W4X4-F1
#
_entry.id   AF-A0A0Q7W4X4-F1
#
_cell.length_a   1.000
_cell.length_b   1.000
_cell.length_c   1.000
_cell.angle_alpha   90.00
_cell.angle_beta   90.00
_cell.angle_gamma   90.00
#
_symmetry.space_group_name_H-M   'P 1'
#
loop_
_entity.id
_entity.type
_entity.pdbx_description
1 polymer ?
#
loop_
_entity_poly.entity_id
_entity_poly.type
_entity_poly.pdbx_seq_one_letter_code
_entity_poly.pdbx_strand_id
1 'polypeptide(L)'
;MAPSKRLTTCSALVLAAAMLAAAPAWGQGPVQVQSLAAPDMFSSPAAQTGLSGDLWKDASPGVAKEALPKLAAKPLSPAAAGLARRVLATGANAPAGIGDNPELGATRAMALIALGEAKGADAVLDRVPGVAGSAQLSMAAAEAALITGADDKACKIGEALSVERGAPYWLRLRAFCQAIGDQHDAAQLTFTLAAPQTKDADYARLMNALLSGAPAGAASLKNGINYALSRKLGLDVSAPAAVAAASPALKAAIKPADAVPPTDLTAAQASAVAALRGAKGLAAFTDAAKAAQPAIAALAGADAPLEDPVLFARAALAADDPATAQAIRGKQTGDALPAGAATTDLALLDATLAAAGGKADSQVLDGLIERGAQGGAKSPAQPAALILAALGGVMGPEARASLATFDPGKSAAPAGRLIVLDDAATAGRQGETALLVLSIAADAGPSGPGPVDRARLVRALLKAGLEADARAFAVEGLLALQVK
;
A
#
# COMPACT_ATOMS: atom_id res chain seq x y z
N MET A 1 69.43 74.27 -23.16
CA MET A 1 70.30 73.59 -22.19
C MET A 1 69.51 73.37 -20.92
N ALA A 2 69.45 72.11 -20.47
CA ALA A 2 68.88 71.61 -19.22
C ALA A 2 69.65 72.17 -17.98
N PRO A 3 69.36 71.79 -16.71
CA PRO A 3 68.42 70.80 -16.14
C PRO A 3 67.67 71.37 -14.91
N SER A 4 66.97 70.66 -14.01
CA SER A 4 66.18 69.42 -13.95
C SER A 4 65.79 69.29 -12.47
N LYS A 5 64.54 68.84 -12.22
CA LYS A 5 63.97 68.27 -11.00
C LYS A 5 63.79 69.17 -9.75
N ARG A 6 62.52 69.50 -9.50
CA ARG A 6 61.96 69.74 -8.16
C ARG A 6 61.06 68.58 -7.76
N LEU A 7 61.17 68.20 -6.49
CA LEU A 7 60.33 67.27 -5.75
C LEU A 7 59.49 68.10 -4.77
N THR A 8 58.20 67.76 -4.66
CA THR A 8 57.33 67.75 -3.46
C THR A 8 57.21 69.03 -2.61
N THR A 9 56.05 69.46 -2.10
CA THR A 9 55.02 68.69 -1.38
C THR A 9 53.78 69.58 -1.12
N CYS A 10 52.60 68.96 -1.11
CA CYS A 10 51.44 69.18 -0.22
C CYS A 10 50.83 70.59 0.02
N SER A 11 49.63 70.77 -0.54
CA SER A 11 48.33 70.59 0.16
C SER A 11 47.35 71.77 0.15
N ALA A 12 46.13 71.38 -0.23
CA ALA A 12 44.81 71.92 0.12
C ALA A 12 44.36 73.25 -0.50
N LEU A 13 43.44 73.14 -1.47
CA LEU A 13 42.23 73.97 -1.48
C LEU A 13 41.11 73.32 -2.33
N VAL A 14 39.93 73.39 -1.74
CA VAL A 14 38.62 72.87 -2.11
C VAL A 14 38.14 73.44 -3.46
N LEU A 15 37.55 72.61 -4.34
CA LEU A 15 36.49 73.08 -5.24
C LEU A 15 35.56 71.93 -5.65
N ALA A 16 34.26 72.19 -5.54
CA ALA A 16 33.16 71.31 -5.88
C ALA A 16 33.04 71.08 -7.39
N ALA A 17 32.73 69.84 -7.79
CA ALA A 17 32.24 69.53 -9.13
C ALA A 17 31.16 68.43 -9.02
N ALA A 18 29.93 68.78 -9.39
CA ALA A 18 28.83 67.86 -9.56
C ALA A 18 29.14 66.89 -10.72
N MET A 19 29.23 65.59 -10.43
CA MET A 19 29.18 64.54 -11.44
C MET A 19 27.84 63.82 -11.35
N LEU A 20 27.04 63.94 -12.41
CA LEU A 20 25.93 63.02 -12.67
C LEU A 20 26.51 61.62 -12.83
N ALA A 21 26.30 60.76 -11.84
CA ALA A 21 26.56 59.33 -11.98
C ALA A 21 25.47 58.73 -12.88
N ALA A 22 25.87 58.30 -14.08
CA ALA A 22 25.08 57.35 -14.85
C ALA A 22 24.98 56.06 -14.02
N ALA A 23 23.76 55.70 -13.61
CA ALA A 23 23.52 54.43 -12.94
C ALA A 23 23.98 53.29 -13.87
N PRO A 24 24.72 52.28 -13.36
CA PRO A 24 25.06 51.12 -14.15
C PRO A 24 23.75 50.42 -14.52
N ALA A 25 23.49 50.31 -15.83
CA ALA A 25 22.47 49.42 -16.34
C ALA A 25 22.79 48.02 -15.81
N TRP A 26 21.96 47.52 -14.89
CA TRP A 26 22.01 46.11 -14.49
C TRP A 26 21.73 45.28 -15.72
N GLY A 27 22.82 44.79 -16.33
CA GLY A 27 22.77 43.78 -17.37
C GLY A 27 21.94 42.62 -16.86
N GLN A 28 20.85 42.36 -17.57
CA GLN A 28 20.13 41.11 -17.45
C GLN A 28 21.12 40.01 -17.83
N GLY A 29 21.68 39.33 -16.83
CA GLY A 29 22.44 38.11 -17.06
C GLY A 29 21.57 37.16 -17.90
N PRO A 30 22.16 36.39 -18.83
CA PRO A 30 21.39 35.47 -19.64
C PRO A 30 20.57 34.58 -18.71
N VAL A 31 19.24 34.59 -18.87
CA VAL A 31 18.34 33.65 -18.23
C VAL A 31 18.78 32.26 -18.71
N GLN A 32 19.60 31.60 -17.88
CA GLN A 32 19.99 30.21 -18.08
C GLN A 32 18.73 29.39 -17.88
N VAL A 33 18.03 29.10 -18.98
CA VAL A 33 17.03 28.04 -19.03
C VAL A 33 17.82 26.75 -18.87
N GLN A 34 18.09 26.35 -17.61
CA GLN A 34 18.48 24.98 -17.33
C GLN A 34 17.33 24.12 -17.83
N SER A 35 17.59 23.37 -18.90
CA SER A 35 16.71 22.29 -19.32
C SER A 35 16.49 21.41 -18.10
N LEU A 36 15.28 21.42 -17.56
CA LEU A 36 14.87 20.50 -16.51
C LEU A 36 15.15 19.09 -17.05
N ALA A 37 15.93 18.31 -16.29
CA ALA A 37 16.12 16.90 -16.60
C ALA A 37 14.74 16.23 -16.67
N ALA A 38 14.60 15.25 -17.56
CA ALA A 38 13.35 14.49 -17.63
C ALA A 38 13.03 13.93 -16.23
N PRO A 39 11.79 14.06 -15.75
CA PRO A 39 11.40 13.48 -14.48
C PRO A 39 11.71 11.99 -14.47
N ASP A 40 12.29 11.50 -13.38
CA ASP A 40 12.61 10.09 -13.26
C ASP A 40 11.33 9.22 -13.12
N MET A 41 11.47 7.90 -13.22
CA MET A 41 10.32 6.97 -13.18
C MET A 41 9.59 6.90 -11.83
N PHE A 42 10.10 7.56 -10.77
CA PHE A 42 9.49 7.65 -9.44
C PHE A 42 8.88 9.03 -9.16
N SER A 43 9.31 10.05 -9.89
CA SER A 43 8.89 11.44 -9.74
C SER A 43 7.42 11.66 -10.08
N SER A 44 6.87 10.87 -11.00
CA SER A 44 5.45 10.93 -11.35
C SER A 44 4.59 10.26 -10.26
N PRO A 45 3.63 10.98 -9.64
CA PRO A 45 2.72 10.41 -8.67
C PRO A 45 1.67 9.52 -9.34
N ALA A 46 1.36 8.39 -8.71
CA ALA A 46 0.23 7.53 -9.10
C ALA A 46 -1.07 7.93 -8.40
N ALA A 47 -0.96 8.53 -7.20
CA ALA A 47 -2.09 9.03 -6.42
C ALA A 47 -1.66 10.17 -5.48
N GLN A 48 -2.64 10.83 -4.85
CA GLN A 48 -2.37 11.78 -3.76
C GLN A 48 -2.27 11.00 -2.44
N THR A 49 -1.13 11.11 -1.77
CA THR A 49 -0.78 10.25 -0.61
C THR A 49 -0.57 11.04 0.68
N GLY A 50 -0.39 12.36 0.58
CA GLY A 50 -0.01 13.23 1.69
C GLY A 50 1.42 13.03 2.19
N LEU A 51 2.25 12.25 1.50
CA LEU A 51 3.69 12.16 1.77
C LEU A 51 4.43 13.28 1.03
N SER A 52 5.57 13.70 1.58
CA SER A 52 6.42 14.75 1.01
C SER A 52 7.07 14.30 -0.32
N GLY A 53 7.36 15.26 -1.21
CA GLY A 53 8.21 15.03 -2.39
C GLY A 53 9.67 14.69 -2.04
N ASP A 54 10.08 14.93 -0.80
CA ASP A 54 11.39 14.54 -0.25
C ASP A 54 11.41 13.12 0.34
N LEU A 55 10.39 12.29 0.05
CA LEU A 55 10.23 10.95 0.63
C LEU A 55 11.52 10.10 0.58
N TRP A 56 12.24 10.17 -0.54
CA TRP A 56 13.44 9.37 -0.82
C TRP A 56 14.75 10.08 -0.48
N LYS A 57 14.68 11.26 0.14
CA LYS A 57 15.88 12.01 0.52
C LYS A 57 16.75 11.16 1.44
N ASP A 58 18.03 11.08 1.08
CA ASP A 58 19.08 10.31 1.78
C ASP A 58 18.82 8.80 1.91
N ALA A 59 17.80 8.25 1.20
CA ALA A 59 17.50 6.83 1.24
C ALA A 59 18.55 6.00 0.47
N SER A 60 18.93 4.84 1.01
CA SER A 60 19.88 3.94 0.35
C SER A 60 19.29 3.32 -0.93
N PRO A 61 19.95 3.46 -2.09
CA PRO A 61 19.56 2.74 -3.30
C PRO A 61 19.60 1.22 -3.11
N GLY A 62 20.48 0.71 -2.26
CA GLY A 62 20.60 -0.72 -1.97
C GLY A 62 19.35 -1.28 -1.27
N VAL A 63 18.80 -0.52 -0.32
CA VAL A 63 17.55 -0.89 0.37
C VAL A 63 16.38 -0.93 -0.61
N ALA A 64 16.28 0.07 -1.50
CA ALA A 64 15.24 0.08 -2.54
C ALA A 64 15.33 -1.13 -3.48
N LYS A 65 16.54 -1.46 -3.95
CA LYS A 65 16.78 -2.62 -4.82
C LYS A 65 16.43 -3.95 -4.16
N GLU A 66 16.64 -4.10 -2.85
CA GLU A 66 16.26 -5.32 -2.12
C GLU A 66 14.75 -5.39 -1.82
N ALA A 67 14.15 -4.26 -1.42
CA ALA A 67 12.78 -4.24 -0.91
C ALA A 67 11.73 -4.26 -2.03
N LEU A 68 11.91 -3.47 -3.10
CA LEU A 68 10.90 -3.30 -4.15
C LEU A 68 10.43 -4.61 -4.79
N PRO A 69 11.32 -5.56 -5.18
CA PRO A 69 10.88 -6.81 -5.81
C PRO A 69 10.01 -7.68 -4.91
N LYS A 70 10.11 -7.53 -3.57
CA LYS A 70 9.33 -8.33 -2.61
C LYS A 70 7.87 -7.88 -2.53
N LEU A 71 7.56 -6.63 -2.88
CA LEU A 71 6.23 -6.04 -2.67
C LEU A 71 5.14 -6.61 -3.60
N ALA A 72 5.55 -7.16 -4.75
CA ALA A 72 4.65 -7.80 -5.71
C ALA A 72 4.76 -9.34 -5.71
N ALA A 73 5.74 -9.90 -4.99
CA ALA A 73 6.06 -11.33 -5.07
C ALA A 73 5.03 -12.21 -4.33
N LYS A 74 4.49 -11.72 -3.22
CA LYS A 74 3.49 -12.41 -2.39
C LYS A 74 2.49 -11.40 -1.84
N PRO A 75 1.27 -11.85 -1.49
CA PRO A 75 0.32 -10.99 -0.78
C PRO A 75 0.91 -10.44 0.52
N LEU A 76 0.75 -9.14 0.74
CA LEU A 76 1.11 -8.45 1.98
C LEU A 76 -0.08 -8.45 2.95
N SER A 77 0.17 -8.24 4.24
CA SER A 77 -0.90 -7.94 5.19
C SER A 77 -1.59 -6.60 4.85
N PRO A 78 -2.85 -6.38 5.24
CA PRO A 78 -3.59 -5.15 4.95
C PRO A 78 -2.84 -3.84 5.22
N ALA A 79 -2.20 -3.69 6.39
CA ALA A 79 -1.44 -2.52 6.80
C ALA A 79 -0.16 -2.35 5.96
N ALA A 80 0.54 -3.45 5.67
CA ALA A 80 1.70 -3.43 4.81
C ALA A 80 1.33 -3.10 3.35
N ALA A 81 0.21 -3.61 2.85
CA ALA A 81 -0.32 -3.26 1.53
C ALA A 81 -0.70 -1.76 1.46
N GLY A 82 -1.33 -1.23 2.52
CA GLY A 82 -1.65 0.20 2.63
C GLY A 82 -0.40 1.08 2.60
N LEU A 83 0.59 0.76 3.42
CA LEU A 83 1.88 1.47 3.44
C LEU A 83 2.59 1.37 2.08
N ALA A 84 2.67 0.18 1.48
CA ALA A 84 3.31 -0.02 0.18
C ALA A 84 2.63 0.81 -0.90
N ARG A 85 1.29 0.81 -0.93
CA ARG A 85 0.51 1.60 -1.88
C ARG A 85 0.80 3.09 -1.70
N ARG A 86 0.75 3.60 -0.47
CA ARG A 86 0.98 5.01 -0.15
C ARG A 86 2.40 5.44 -0.52
N VAL A 87 3.41 4.64 -0.19
CA VAL A 87 4.82 4.93 -0.48
C VAL A 87 5.10 4.89 -1.98
N LEU A 88 4.67 3.83 -2.67
CA LEU A 88 4.94 3.65 -4.10
C LEU A 88 4.16 4.63 -4.97
N ALA A 89 2.96 5.04 -4.54
CA ALA A 89 2.12 5.97 -5.30
C ALA A 89 2.57 7.43 -5.16
N THR A 90 3.44 7.73 -4.19
CA THR A 90 3.99 9.06 -3.99
C THR A 90 4.95 9.41 -5.13
N GLY A 91 4.77 10.57 -5.74
CA GLY A 91 5.71 11.14 -6.70
C GLY A 91 6.84 11.84 -5.96
N ALA A 92 8.05 11.29 -6.03
CA ALA A 92 9.24 11.82 -5.39
C ALA A 92 10.48 11.40 -6.18
N ASN A 93 11.50 12.25 -6.22
CA ASN A 93 12.75 11.93 -6.91
C ASN A 93 13.36 10.67 -6.32
N ALA A 94 13.68 9.68 -7.14
CA ALA A 94 14.22 8.42 -6.66
C ALA A 94 15.61 8.60 -6.03
N PRO A 95 16.06 7.66 -5.17
CA PRO A 95 17.47 7.59 -4.81
C PRO A 95 18.36 7.47 -6.05
N ALA A 96 19.60 7.97 -5.97
CA ALA A 96 20.53 7.95 -7.09
C ALA A 96 20.67 6.55 -7.71
N GLY A 97 20.51 6.47 -9.05
CA GLY A 97 20.60 5.22 -9.81
C GLY A 97 19.37 4.30 -9.73
N ILE A 98 18.27 4.74 -9.12
CA ILE A 98 16.98 4.04 -9.12
C ILE A 98 16.05 4.60 -10.19
N GLY A 99 15.95 5.92 -10.28
CA GLY A 99 14.95 6.62 -11.10
C GLY A 99 15.08 6.41 -12.61
N ASP A 100 16.30 6.16 -13.09
CA ASP A 100 16.61 5.94 -14.52
C ASP A 100 16.60 4.46 -14.91
N ASN A 101 16.37 3.54 -13.96
CA ASN A 101 16.43 2.10 -14.22
C ASN A 101 15.04 1.57 -14.66
N PRO A 102 14.89 1.10 -15.93
CA PRO A 102 13.61 0.61 -16.44
C PRO A 102 13.05 -0.59 -15.67
N GLU A 103 13.91 -1.48 -15.18
CA GLU A 103 13.48 -2.68 -14.44
C GLU A 103 12.88 -2.31 -13.07
N LEU A 104 13.45 -1.33 -12.37
CA LEU A 104 12.94 -0.83 -11.11
C LEU A 104 11.68 0.02 -11.29
N GLY A 105 11.62 0.81 -12.37
CA GLY A 105 10.39 1.50 -12.78
C GLY A 105 9.24 0.51 -13.05
N ALA A 106 9.54 -0.56 -13.78
CA ALA A 106 8.58 -1.64 -14.02
C ALA A 106 8.19 -2.36 -12.72
N THR A 107 9.15 -2.60 -11.81
CA THR A 107 8.89 -3.21 -10.51
C THR A 107 7.95 -2.35 -9.66
N ARG A 108 8.17 -1.02 -9.62
CA ARG A 108 7.26 -0.06 -8.96
C ARG A 108 5.86 -0.15 -9.55
N ALA A 109 5.74 -0.11 -10.88
CA ALA A 109 4.45 -0.14 -11.56
C ALA A 109 3.70 -1.46 -11.33
N MET A 110 4.39 -2.60 -11.42
CA MET A 110 3.79 -3.91 -11.13
C MET A 110 3.37 -4.04 -9.67
N ALA A 111 4.16 -3.49 -8.73
CA ALA A 111 3.77 -3.46 -7.33
C ALA A 111 2.52 -2.59 -7.11
N LEU A 112 2.43 -1.41 -7.73
CA LEU A 112 1.21 -0.58 -7.70
C LEU A 112 -0.01 -1.33 -8.23
N ILE A 113 0.13 -2.01 -9.38
CA ILE A 113 -0.94 -2.83 -9.97
C ILE A 113 -1.36 -3.94 -8.98
N ALA A 114 -0.41 -4.70 -8.44
CA ALA A 114 -0.66 -5.77 -7.47
C ALA A 114 -1.37 -5.25 -6.21
N LEU A 115 -1.12 -4.00 -5.82
CA LEU A 115 -1.72 -3.32 -4.67
C LEU A 115 -3.07 -2.66 -4.98
N GLY A 116 -3.61 -2.82 -6.19
CA GLY A 116 -4.90 -2.29 -6.62
C GLY A 116 -4.86 -0.89 -7.25
N GLU A 117 -3.69 -0.31 -7.46
CA GLU A 117 -3.49 1.01 -8.07
C GLU A 117 -3.22 0.94 -9.58
N ALA A 118 -3.94 0.07 -10.30
CA ALA A 118 -3.77 -0.09 -11.74
C ALA A 118 -4.01 1.23 -12.50
N LYS A 119 -5.02 2.03 -12.09
CA LYS A 119 -5.29 3.34 -12.68
C LYS A 119 -4.15 4.34 -12.46
N GLY A 120 -3.58 4.37 -11.25
CA GLY A 120 -2.44 5.22 -10.94
C GLY A 120 -1.17 4.79 -11.70
N ALA A 121 -0.91 3.48 -11.78
CA ALA A 121 0.19 2.92 -12.54
C ALA A 121 0.08 3.24 -14.04
N ASP A 122 -1.12 3.11 -14.62
CA ASP A 122 -1.40 3.48 -16.02
C ASP A 122 -1.06 4.95 -16.29
N ALA A 123 -1.51 5.86 -15.42
CA ALA A 123 -1.22 7.28 -15.54
C ALA A 123 0.29 7.58 -15.43
N VAL A 124 1.03 6.88 -14.57
CA VAL A 124 2.49 7.04 -14.47
C VAL A 124 3.16 6.57 -15.75
N LEU A 125 2.82 5.38 -16.24
CA LEU A 125 3.47 4.75 -17.39
C LEU A 125 3.22 5.50 -18.71
N ASP A 126 2.10 6.22 -18.85
CA ASP A 126 1.84 7.11 -20.00
C ASP A 126 2.85 8.24 -20.15
N ARG A 127 3.58 8.57 -19.08
CA ARG A 127 4.59 9.64 -19.06
C ARG A 127 6.01 9.11 -19.13
N VAL A 128 6.21 7.80 -19.01
CA VAL A 128 7.53 7.18 -19.02
C VAL A 128 8.01 7.06 -20.48
N PRO A 129 9.15 7.67 -20.84
CA PRO A 129 9.71 7.48 -22.17
C PRO A 129 10.26 6.06 -22.33
N GLY A 130 10.29 5.55 -23.56
CA GLY A 130 10.98 4.30 -23.88
C GLY A 130 10.28 3.01 -23.41
N VAL A 131 8.99 3.07 -23.03
CA VAL A 131 8.20 1.88 -22.62
C VAL A 131 8.34 0.74 -23.64
N ALA A 132 8.22 1.02 -24.94
CA ALA A 132 8.34 0.04 -26.03
C ALA A 132 9.73 -0.63 -26.16
N GLY A 133 10.76 -0.04 -25.56
CA GLY A 133 12.13 -0.55 -25.50
C GLY A 133 12.40 -1.46 -24.29
N SER A 134 11.45 -1.58 -23.35
CA SER A 134 11.55 -2.44 -22.17
C SER A 134 10.35 -3.37 -22.09
N ALA A 135 10.60 -4.67 -22.15
CA ALA A 135 9.54 -5.69 -22.04
C ALA A 135 8.82 -5.62 -20.69
N GLN A 136 9.53 -5.25 -19.62
CA GLN A 136 8.98 -5.18 -18.26
C GLN A 136 8.10 -3.94 -18.09
N LEU A 137 8.53 -2.76 -18.57
CA LEU A 137 7.68 -1.56 -18.56
C LEU A 137 6.45 -1.74 -19.44
N SER A 138 6.62 -2.29 -20.64
CA SER A 138 5.50 -2.59 -21.54
C SER A 138 4.52 -3.57 -20.88
N MET A 139 5.00 -4.60 -20.19
CA MET A 139 4.14 -5.57 -19.50
C MET A 139 3.31 -4.89 -18.40
N ALA A 140 3.93 -4.03 -17.59
CA ALA A 140 3.21 -3.26 -16.58
C ALA A 140 2.14 -2.35 -17.20
N ALA A 141 2.46 -1.68 -18.31
CA ALA A 141 1.51 -0.80 -19.00
C ALA A 141 0.34 -1.58 -19.59
N ALA A 142 0.61 -2.75 -20.19
CA ALA A 142 -0.43 -3.61 -20.73
C ALA A 142 -1.33 -4.20 -19.63
N GLU A 143 -0.77 -4.68 -18.52
CA GLU A 143 -1.57 -5.17 -17.37
C GLU A 143 -2.44 -4.07 -16.77
N ALA A 144 -1.89 -2.87 -16.55
CA ALA A 144 -2.65 -1.74 -16.06
C ALA A 144 -3.84 -1.42 -16.99
N ALA A 145 -3.59 -1.32 -18.29
CA ALA A 145 -4.60 -1.07 -19.31
C ALA A 145 -5.70 -2.15 -19.33
N LEU A 146 -5.35 -3.45 -19.27
CA LEU A 146 -6.32 -4.55 -19.26
C LEU A 146 -7.21 -4.54 -18.00
N ILE A 147 -6.62 -4.23 -16.84
CA ILE A 147 -7.33 -4.12 -15.56
C ILE A 147 -8.28 -2.92 -15.57
N THR A 148 -7.88 -1.79 -16.16
CA THR A 148 -8.73 -0.60 -16.27
C THR A 148 -9.71 -0.65 -17.45
N GLY A 149 -9.76 -1.74 -18.22
CA GLY A 149 -10.70 -1.91 -19.33
C GLY A 149 -10.25 -1.29 -20.66
N ALA A 150 -9.03 -0.78 -20.75
CA ALA A 150 -8.45 -0.16 -21.93
C ALA A 150 -7.77 -1.21 -22.85
N ASP A 151 -8.54 -2.18 -23.34
CA ASP A 151 -8.03 -3.33 -24.11
C ASP A 151 -7.26 -2.89 -25.37
N ASP A 152 -7.77 -1.88 -26.10
CA ASP A 152 -7.12 -1.34 -27.30
C ASP A 152 -5.74 -0.74 -27.00
N LYS A 153 -5.59 -0.12 -25.82
CA LYS A 153 -4.30 0.43 -25.36
C LYS A 153 -3.32 -0.69 -25.10
N ALA A 154 -3.75 -1.76 -24.42
CA ALA A 154 -2.91 -2.94 -24.18
C ALA A 154 -2.44 -3.57 -25.49
N CYS A 155 -3.31 -3.66 -26.50
CA CYS A 155 -2.94 -4.17 -27.82
C CYS A 155 -1.92 -3.30 -28.54
N LYS A 156 -2.11 -1.97 -28.54
CA LYS A 156 -1.12 -1.03 -29.10
C LYS A 156 0.25 -1.13 -28.42
N ILE A 157 0.30 -1.35 -27.10
CA ILE A 157 1.55 -1.58 -26.37
C ILE A 157 2.23 -2.86 -26.87
N GLY A 158 1.48 -3.96 -27.02
CA GLY A 158 2.01 -5.22 -27.53
C GLY A 158 2.51 -5.13 -28.98
N GLU A 159 1.88 -4.32 -29.82
CA GLU A 159 2.31 -4.05 -31.20
C GLU A 159 3.57 -3.18 -31.26
N ALA A 160 3.66 -2.15 -30.42
CA ALA A 160 4.78 -1.23 -30.37
C ALA A 160 6.05 -1.85 -29.77
N LEU A 161 5.91 -2.92 -28.99
CA LEU A 161 7.02 -3.61 -28.33
C LEU A 161 8.13 -4.01 -29.33
N SER A 162 9.34 -3.54 -29.07
CA SER A 162 10.50 -3.78 -29.94
C SER A 162 11.38 -4.96 -29.52
N VAL A 163 11.28 -5.39 -28.26
CA VAL A 163 12.14 -6.39 -27.62
C VAL A 163 11.32 -7.56 -27.06
N GLU A 164 11.92 -8.74 -26.91
CA GLU A 164 11.31 -9.91 -26.25
C GLU A 164 9.88 -10.30 -26.72
N ARG A 165 9.50 -9.97 -27.97
CA ARG A 165 8.16 -10.23 -28.52
C ARG A 165 7.73 -11.71 -28.49
N GLY A 166 8.67 -12.64 -28.37
CA GLY A 166 8.41 -14.08 -28.28
C GLY A 166 8.13 -14.59 -26.87
N ALA A 167 8.22 -13.75 -25.84
CA ALA A 167 8.00 -14.20 -24.46
C ALA A 167 6.55 -14.68 -24.25
N PRO A 168 6.29 -15.64 -23.35
CA PRO A 168 4.96 -16.25 -23.17
C PRO A 168 3.85 -15.24 -22.89
N TYR A 169 4.14 -14.15 -22.17
CA TYR A 169 3.18 -13.07 -21.92
C TYR A 169 2.73 -12.40 -23.23
N TRP A 170 3.69 -12.00 -24.06
CA TRP A 170 3.43 -11.24 -25.29
C TRP A 170 2.74 -12.08 -26.37
N LEU A 171 3.03 -13.38 -26.42
CA LEU A 171 2.30 -14.30 -27.29
C LEU A 171 0.83 -14.41 -26.88
N ARG A 172 0.55 -14.49 -25.58
CA ARG A 172 -0.83 -14.52 -25.07
C ARG A 172 -1.59 -13.24 -25.38
N LEU A 173 -0.97 -12.08 -25.10
CA LEU A 173 -1.58 -10.79 -25.40
C LEU A 173 -1.84 -10.63 -26.90
N ARG A 174 -0.88 -11.02 -27.75
CA ARG A 174 -1.04 -10.93 -29.21
C ARG A 174 -2.19 -11.80 -29.72
N ALA A 175 -2.31 -13.04 -29.26
CA ALA A 175 -3.42 -13.91 -29.65
C ALA A 175 -4.77 -13.28 -29.25
N PHE A 176 -4.89 -12.76 -28.03
CA PHE A 176 -6.07 -12.02 -27.58
C PHE A 176 -6.38 -10.81 -28.49
N CYS A 177 -5.38 -9.97 -28.74
CA CYS A 177 -5.52 -8.76 -29.57
C CYS A 177 -5.93 -9.07 -31.01
N GLN A 178 -5.38 -10.13 -31.61
CA GLN A 178 -5.78 -10.59 -32.94
C GLN A 178 -7.23 -11.08 -32.94
N ALA A 179 -7.67 -11.80 -31.90
CA ALA A 179 -9.05 -12.28 -31.83
C ALA A 179 -10.07 -11.15 -31.67
N ILE A 180 -9.80 -10.14 -30.84
CA ILE A 180 -10.71 -8.99 -30.69
C ILE A 180 -10.63 -7.99 -31.86
N GLY A 181 -9.60 -8.11 -32.71
CA GLY A 181 -9.45 -7.36 -33.95
C GLY A 181 -9.92 -8.14 -35.19
N ASP A 182 -10.76 -9.17 -35.01
CA ASP A 182 -11.36 -10.01 -36.06
C ASP A 182 -10.34 -10.78 -36.94
N GLN A 183 -9.09 -10.91 -36.49
CA GLN A 183 -8.03 -11.67 -37.18
C GLN A 183 -7.98 -13.13 -36.69
N HIS A 184 -9.09 -13.86 -36.82
CA HIS A 184 -9.28 -15.19 -36.21
C HIS A 184 -8.21 -16.21 -36.61
N ASP A 185 -7.84 -16.30 -37.90
CA ASP A 185 -6.82 -17.25 -38.37
C ASP A 185 -5.43 -16.97 -37.76
N ALA A 186 -5.06 -15.68 -37.71
CA ALA A 186 -3.81 -15.25 -37.08
C ALA A 186 -3.83 -15.50 -35.56
N ALA A 187 -4.97 -15.23 -34.92
CA ALA A 187 -5.17 -15.47 -33.50
C ALA A 187 -5.05 -16.97 -33.16
N GLN A 188 -5.60 -17.86 -33.98
CA GLN A 188 -5.51 -19.32 -33.79
C GLN A 188 -4.07 -19.82 -33.91
N LEU A 189 -3.31 -19.32 -34.89
CA LEU A 189 -1.89 -19.66 -35.05
C LEU A 189 -1.08 -19.18 -33.83
N THR A 190 -1.24 -17.92 -33.43
CA THR A 190 -0.54 -17.36 -32.26
C THR A 190 -0.94 -18.07 -30.98
N PHE A 191 -2.21 -18.42 -30.81
CA PHE A 191 -2.69 -19.19 -29.66
C PHE A 191 -2.05 -20.57 -29.59
N THR A 192 -1.93 -21.28 -30.72
CA THR A 192 -1.26 -22.59 -30.79
C THR A 192 0.21 -22.51 -30.36
N LEU A 193 0.88 -21.39 -30.64
CA LEU A 193 2.24 -21.13 -30.17
C LEU A 193 2.29 -20.74 -28.68
N ALA A 194 1.31 -19.97 -28.20
CA ALA A 194 1.25 -19.45 -26.83
C ALA A 194 0.83 -20.51 -25.80
N ALA A 195 -0.15 -21.36 -26.14
CA ALA A 195 -0.76 -22.35 -25.26
C ALA A 195 0.24 -23.31 -24.59
N PRO A 196 1.21 -23.95 -25.29
CA PRO A 196 2.17 -24.84 -24.65
C PRO A 196 3.19 -24.11 -23.77
N GLN A 197 3.35 -22.79 -23.93
CA GLN A 197 4.32 -21.99 -23.18
C GLN A 197 3.74 -21.38 -21.89
N THR A 198 2.41 -21.43 -21.72
CA THR A 198 1.75 -20.89 -20.54
C THR A 198 1.31 -21.99 -19.58
N LYS A 199 1.40 -21.71 -18.27
CA LYS A 199 0.83 -22.55 -17.22
C LYS A 199 -0.60 -22.13 -16.84
N ASP A 200 -1.14 -21.13 -17.51
CA ASP A 200 -2.46 -20.56 -17.25
C ASP A 200 -3.56 -21.35 -17.99
N ALA A 201 -4.15 -22.32 -17.30
CA ALA A 201 -5.25 -23.12 -17.84
C ALA A 201 -6.53 -22.30 -18.09
N ASP A 202 -6.75 -21.22 -17.32
CA ASP A 202 -7.90 -20.34 -17.54
C ASP A 202 -7.74 -19.55 -18.83
N TYR A 203 -6.52 -19.07 -19.11
CA TYR A 203 -6.22 -18.45 -20.40
C TYR A 203 -6.55 -19.39 -21.57
N ALA A 204 -6.06 -20.63 -21.52
CA ALA A 204 -6.28 -21.59 -22.61
C ALA A 204 -7.77 -21.88 -22.83
N ARG A 205 -8.53 -22.06 -21.74
CA ARG A 205 -9.98 -22.28 -21.76
C ARG A 205 -10.72 -21.08 -22.36
N LEU A 206 -10.46 -19.88 -21.85
CA LEU A 206 -11.16 -18.66 -22.27
C LEU A 206 -10.80 -18.27 -23.71
N MET A 207 -9.53 -18.40 -24.10
CA MET A 207 -9.10 -18.13 -25.48
C MET A 207 -9.72 -19.11 -26.47
N ASN A 208 -9.77 -20.41 -26.13
CA ASN A 208 -10.44 -21.40 -26.98
C ASN A 208 -11.94 -21.10 -27.12
N ALA A 209 -12.61 -20.70 -26.05
CA ALA A 209 -14.01 -20.27 -26.10
C ALA A 209 -14.22 -19.05 -27.00
N LEU A 210 -13.31 -18.06 -26.94
CA LEU A 210 -13.38 -16.87 -27.79
C LEU A 210 -13.16 -17.21 -29.28
N LEU A 211 -12.23 -18.12 -29.60
CA LEU A 211 -11.90 -18.47 -30.99
C LEU A 211 -12.91 -19.42 -31.64
N SER A 212 -13.46 -20.36 -30.87
CA SER A 212 -14.32 -21.45 -31.40
C SER A 212 -15.81 -21.29 -31.08
N GLY A 213 -16.17 -20.33 -30.23
CA GLY A 213 -17.54 -20.19 -29.70
C GLY A 213 -17.93 -21.29 -28.69
N ALA A 214 -16.98 -22.09 -28.21
CA ALA A 214 -17.23 -23.11 -27.21
C ALA A 214 -17.66 -22.50 -25.86
N PRO A 215 -18.40 -23.24 -25.00
CA PRO A 215 -18.77 -22.76 -23.67
C PRO A 215 -17.55 -22.37 -22.83
N ALA A 216 -17.49 -21.09 -22.44
CA ALA A 216 -16.35 -20.54 -21.69
C ALA A 216 -16.33 -20.98 -20.22
N GLY A 217 -17.48 -21.31 -19.62
CA GLY A 217 -17.61 -21.59 -18.19
C GLY A 217 -17.48 -20.33 -17.33
N ALA A 218 -16.93 -20.45 -16.12
CA ALA A 218 -16.82 -19.34 -15.17
C ALA A 218 -15.75 -18.30 -15.57
N ALA A 219 -15.99 -17.03 -15.24
CA ALA A 219 -15.02 -15.95 -15.38
C ALA A 219 -13.72 -16.24 -14.62
N SER A 220 -12.60 -15.70 -15.10
CA SER A 220 -11.30 -15.76 -14.39
C SER A 220 -10.73 -14.37 -14.21
N LEU A 221 -10.51 -14.00 -12.95
CA LEU A 221 -10.04 -12.67 -12.52
C LEU A 221 -8.62 -12.78 -11.91
N LYS A 222 -7.80 -13.70 -12.43
CA LYS A 222 -6.46 -13.98 -11.88
C LYS A 222 -5.38 -13.02 -12.40
N ASN A 223 -5.56 -12.45 -13.59
CA ASN A 223 -4.65 -11.51 -14.24
C ASN A 223 -5.41 -10.65 -15.27
N GLY A 224 -4.76 -9.60 -15.81
CA GLY A 224 -5.39 -8.66 -16.73
C GLY A 224 -5.94 -9.32 -17.99
N ILE A 225 -5.19 -10.24 -18.61
CA ILE A 225 -5.61 -10.92 -19.85
C ILE A 225 -6.86 -11.78 -19.60
N ASN A 226 -6.90 -12.57 -18.53
CA ASN A 226 -8.05 -13.41 -18.21
C ASN A 226 -9.29 -12.58 -17.86
N TYR A 227 -9.09 -11.42 -17.20
CA TYR A 227 -10.17 -10.48 -16.93
C TYR A 227 -10.73 -9.88 -18.22
N ALA A 228 -9.86 -9.44 -19.14
CA ALA A 228 -10.27 -8.92 -20.44
C ALA A 228 -10.99 -9.98 -21.30
N LEU A 229 -10.48 -11.21 -21.34
CA LEU A 229 -11.15 -12.35 -21.97
C LEU A 229 -12.54 -12.60 -21.36
N SER A 230 -12.64 -12.60 -20.02
CA SER A 230 -13.93 -12.80 -19.34
C SER A 230 -14.94 -11.71 -19.69
N ARG A 231 -14.50 -10.44 -19.76
CA ARG A 231 -15.34 -9.31 -20.21
C ARG A 231 -15.78 -9.48 -21.67
N LYS A 232 -14.88 -9.84 -22.58
CA LYS A 232 -15.19 -10.02 -24.00
C LYS A 232 -16.13 -11.18 -24.27
N LEU A 233 -16.08 -12.22 -23.44
CA LEU A 233 -16.99 -13.37 -23.48
C LEU A 233 -18.34 -13.10 -22.80
N GLY A 234 -18.57 -11.91 -22.24
CA GLY A 234 -19.81 -11.56 -21.53
C GLY A 234 -20.03 -12.36 -20.24
N LEU A 235 -18.95 -12.83 -19.59
CA LEU A 235 -19.06 -13.60 -18.35
C LEU A 235 -19.31 -12.67 -17.16
N ASP A 236 -20.03 -13.18 -16.15
CA ASP A 236 -20.28 -12.45 -14.92
C ASP A 236 -19.00 -12.33 -14.08
N VAL A 237 -18.34 -11.18 -14.18
CA VAL A 237 -17.13 -10.83 -13.41
C VAL A 237 -17.45 -10.37 -11.98
N SER A 238 -18.72 -10.13 -11.66
CA SER A 238 -19.19 -9.72 -10.34
C SER A 238 -19.70 -10.90 -9.51
N ALA A 239 -19.75 -12.11 -10.09
CA ALA A 239 -20.14 -13.32 -9.39
C ALA A 239 -19.30 -13.52 -8.12
N PRO A 240 -19.90 -13.86 -6.96
CA PRO A 240 -19.17 -13.99 -5.69
C PRO A 240 -17.96 -14.93 -5.76
N ALA A 241 -18.08 -16.05 -6.49
CA ALA A 241 -16.97 -16.98 -6.68
C ALA A 241 -15.81 -16.39 -7.50
N ALA A 242 -16.12 -15.57 -8.51
CA ALA A 242 -15.12 -14.89 -9.34
C ALA A 242 -14.39 -13.81 -8.55
N VAL A 243 -15.12 -13.01 -7.77
CA VAL A 243 -14.56 -11.98 -6.88
C VAL A 243 -13.72 -12.60 -5.76
N ALA A 244 -14.17 -13.70 -5.17
CA ALA A 244 -13.42 -14.41 -4.13
C ALA A 244 -12.07 -14.95 -4.64
N ALA A 245 -12.04 -15.43 -5.89
CA ALA A 245 -10.84 -15.95 -6.55
C ALA A 245 -10.02 -14.87 -7.28
N ALA A 246 -10.45 -13.60 -7.26
CA ALA A 246 -9.78 -12.52 -7.96
C ALA A 246 -8.41 -12.19 -7.34
N SER A 247 -7.47 -11.80 -8.19
CA SER A 247 -6.19 -11.26 -7.72
C SER A 247 -6.41 -9.98 -6.92
N PRO A 248 -5.51 -9.63 -5.98
CA PRO A 248 -5.62 -8.37 -5.23
C PRO A 248 -5.75 -7.13 -6.13
N ALA A 249 -5.05 -7.11 -7.27
CA ALA A 249 -5.13 -6.06 -8.29
C ALA A 249 -6.56 -5.88 -8.83
N LEU A 250 -7.23 -6.99 -9.16
CA LEU A 250 -8.56 -6.98 -9.75
C LEU A 250 -9.66 -6.78 -8.71
N LYS A 251 -9.49 -7.26 -7.48
CA LYS A 251 -10.43 -6.98 -6.38
C LYS A 251 -10.65 -5.47 -6.17
N ALA A 252 -9.62 -4.65 -6.35
CA ALA A 252 -9.73 -3.19 -6.24
C ALA A 252 -10.39 -2.53 -7.47
N ALA A 253 -10.25 -3.14 -8.65
CA ALA A 253 -10.81 -2.62 -9.89
C ALA A 253 -12.30 -2.97 -10.06
N ILE A 254 -12.73 -4.09 -9.49
CA ILE A 254 -14.13 -4.49 -9.48
C ILE A 254 -14.84 -3.62 -8.46
N LYS A 255 -15.69 -2.72 -8.94
CA LYS A 255 -16.62 -2.02 -8.06
C LYS A 255 -17.45 -3.08 -7.33
N PRO A 256 -17.51 -3.06 -5.99
CA PRO A 256 -18.58 -3.75 -5.30
C PRO A 256 -19.88 -3.31 -5.98
N ALA A 257 -20.78 -4.25 -6.31
CA ALA A 257 -22.13 -3.86 -6.67
C ALA A 257 -22.61 -2.89 -5.58
N ASP A 258 -23.14 -1.72 -5.98
CA ASP A 258 -23.54 -0.67 -5.04
C ASP A 258 -24.31 -1.34 -3.91
N ALA A 259 -23.68 -1.39 -2.73
CA ALA A 259 -24.22 -2.11 -1.59
C ALA A 259 -25.41 -1.29 -1.10
N VAL A 260 -26.58 -1.57 -1.68
CA VAL A 260 -27.85 -1.01 -1.21
C VAL A 260 -27.93 -1.36 0.28
N PRO A 261 -28.16 -0.37 1.16
CA PRO A 261 -28.33 -0.64 2.58
C PRO A 261 -29.34 -1.78 2.74
N PRO A 262 -29.02 -2.82 3.51
CA PRO A 262 -29.90 -3.97 3.60
C PRO A 262 -31.28 -3.53 4.10
N THR A 263 -32.32 -3.85 3.34
CA THR A 263 -33.71 -3.54 3.73
C THR A 263 -34.18 -4.42 4.89
N ASP A 264 -33.53 -5.57 5.10
CA ASP A 264 -33.72 -6.45 6.25
C ASP A 264 -32.43 -6.50 7.09
N LEU A 265 -32.44 -5.74 8.19
CA LEU A 265 -31.31 -5.66 9.12
C LEU A 265 -31.05 -6.98 9.88
N THR A 266 -32.09 -7.80 10.09
CA THR A 266 -31.94 -9.07 10.81
C THR A 266 -31.22 -10.09 9.94
N ALA A 267 -31.63 -10.22 8.68
CA ALA A 267 -30.95 -11.08 7.72
C ALA A 267 -29.50 -10.61 7.46
N ALA A 268 -29.28 -9.30 7.38
CA ALA A 268 -27.95 -8.72 7.21
C ALA A 268 -27.04 -9.01 8.41
N GLN A 269 -27.55 -8.89 9.64
CA GLN A 269 -26.82 -9.23 10.86
C GLN A 269 -26.40 -10.71 10.85
N ALA A 270 -27.33 -11.63 10.56
CA ALA A 270 -27.04 -13.06 10.51
C ALA A 270 -25.97 -13.40 9.45
N SER A 271 -26.06 -12.79 8.26
CA SER A 271 -25.09 -12.97 7.18
C SER A 271 -23.70 -12.44 7.56
N ALA A 272 -23.63 -11.23 8.13
CA ALA A 272 -22.38 -10.63 8.57
C ALA A 272 -21.70 -11.46 9.66
N VAL A 273 -22.46 -11.92 10.65
CA VAL A 273 -21.97 -12.80 11.71
C VAL A 273 -21.41 -14.11 11.15
N ALA A 274 -22.14 -14.76 10.24
CA ALA A 274 -21.70 -16.00 9.60
C ALA A 274 -20.40 -15.80 8.79
N ALA A 275 -20.31 -14.73 8.01
CA ALA A 275 -19.11 -14.40 7.23
C ALA A 275 -17.90 -14.12 8.13
N LEU A 276 -18.07 -13.30 9.18
CA LEU A 276 -16.99 -12.93 10.09
C LEU A 276 -16.49 -14.12 10.93
N ARG A 277 -17.39 -14.99 11.40
CA ARG A 277 -17.01 -16.21 12.15
C ARG A 277 -16.41 -17.29 11.25
N GLY A 278 -16.81 -17.33 9.98
CA GLY A 278 -16.28 -18.27 8.98
C GLY A 278 -14.91 -17.87 8.42
N ALA A 279 -14.53 -16.60 8.56
CA ALA A 279 -13.24 -16.08 8.11
C ALA A 279 -12.08 -16.65 8.94
N LYS A 280 -11.08 -17.22 8.26
CA LYS A 280 -9.89 -17.80 8.89
C LYS A 280 -8.69 -16.90 8.69
N GLY A 281 -8.09 -16.45 9.78
CA GLY A 281 -6.99 -15.50 9.76
C GLY A 281 -7.40 -14.07 9.40
N LEU A 282 -6.46 -13.16 9.62
CA LEU A 282 -6.69 -11.72 9.56
C LEU A 282 -7.11 -11.19 8.18
N ALA A 283 -6.51 -11.72 7.11
CA ALA A 283 -6.81 -11.28 5.75
C ALA A 283 -8.27 -11.59 5.36
N ALA A 284 -8.72 -12.83 5.59
CA ALA A 284 -10.11 -13.22 5.33
C ALA A 284 -11.08 -12.45 6.22
N PHE A 285 -10.72 -12.20 7.49
CA PHE A 285 -11.55 -11.42 8.41
C PHE A 285 -11.69 -9.98 7.94
N THR A 286 -10.61 -9.37 7.45
CA THR A 286 -10.61 -8.00 6.89
C THR A 286 -11.46 -7.91 5.62
N ASP A 287 -11.36 -8.89 4.71
CA ASP A 287 -12.19 -8.95 3.51
C ASP A 287 -13.68 -9.08 3.87
N ALA A 288 -14.02 -9.98 4.80
CA ALA A 288 -15.39 -10.15 5.29
C ALA A 288 -15.92 -8.89 5.99
N ALA A 289 -15.08 -8.22 6.79
CA ALA A 289 -15.42 -6.99 7.49
C ALA A 289 -15.72 -5.84 6.51
N LYS A 290 -14.89 -5.66 5.48
CA LYS A 290 -15.13 -4.66 4.43
C LYS A 290 -16.42 -4.92 3.66
N ALA A 291 -16.70 -6.19 3.34
CA ALA A 291 -17.95 -6.56 2.68
C ALA A 291 -19.19 -6.31 3.58
N ALA A 292 -19.06 -6.53 4.89
CA ALA A 292 -20.13 -6.32 5.86
C ALA A 292 -20.25 -4.86 6.35
N GLN A 293 -19.31 -3.96 6.02
CA GLN A 293 -19.24 -2.61 6.59
C GLN A 293 -20.54 -1.81 6.44
N PRO A 294 -21.24 -1.78 5.28
CA PRO A 294 -22.49 -1.03 5.15
C PRO A 294 -23.59 -1.56 6.08
N ALA A 295 -23.67 -2.89 6.25
CA ALA A 295 -24.62 -3.51 7.16
C ALA A 295 -24.29 -3.21 8.63
N ILE A 296 -23.01 -3.31 9.01
CA ILE A 296 -22.55 -3.02 10.38
C ILE A 296 -22.81 -1.55 10.74
N ALA A 297 -22.53 -0.62 9.83
CA ALA A 297 -22.79 0.81 10.03
C ALA A 297 -24.30 1.09 10.17
N ALA A 298 -25.14 0.48 9.34
CA ALA A 298 -26.60 0.60 9.44
C ALA A 298 -27.15 0.05 10.77
N LEU A 299 -26.67 -1.12 11.20
CA LEU A 299 -27.02 -1.73 12.49
C LEU A 299 -26.60 -0.86 13.68
N ALA A 300 -25.39 -0.28 13.62
CA ALA A 300 -24.90 0.62 14.65
C ALA A 300 -25.72 1.92 14.72
N GLY A 301 -26.23 2.43 13.60
CA GLY A 301 -27.08 3.62 13.55
C GLY A 301 -28.54 3.37 13.95
N ALA A 302 -29.07 2.17 13.72
CA ALA A 302 -30.47 1.82 13.98
C ALA A 302 -30.79 1.47 15.45
N ASP A 303 -29.79 1.51 16.35
CA ASP A 303 -29.91 1.08 17.75
C ASP A 303 -30.48 -0.34 17.93
N ALA A 304 -30.32 -1.20 16.93
CA ALA A 304 -30.80 -2.58 16.97
C ALA A 304 -29.95 -3.44 17.91
N PRO A 305 -30.53 -4.46 18.58
CA PRO A 305 -29.76 -5.43 19.37
C PRO A 305 -28.76 -6.21 18.50
N LEU A 306 -27.47 -6.02 18.77
CA LEU A 306 -26.39 -6.72 18.08
C LEU A 306 -26.16 -8.09 18.72
N GLU A 307 -26.14 -9.15 17.92
CA GLU A 307 -25.87 -10.52 18.38
C GLU A 307 -24.46 -10.63 19.00
N ASP A 308 -23.49 -9.97 18.39
CA ASP A 308 -22.09 -9.99 18.83
C ASP A 308 -21.46 -8.58 18.68
N PRO A 309 -21.71 -7.68 19.65
CA PRO A 309 -21.22 -6.29 19.60
C PRO A 309 -19.70 -6.21 19.47
N VAL A 310 -18.96 -7.12 20.12
CA VAL A 310 -17.49 -7.13 20.10
C VAL A 310 -16.99 -7.57 18.72
N LEU A 311 -17.60 -8.57 18.09
CA LEU A 311 -17.28 -8.98 16.71
C LEU A 311 -17.51 -7.84 15.71
N PHE A 312 -18.63 -7.12 15.82
CA PHE A 312 -18.92 -6.00 14.93
C PHE A 312 -18.03 -4.80 15.16
N ALA A 313 -17.68 -4.47 16.41
CA ALA A 313 -16.71 -3.39 16.67
C ALA A 313 -15.31 -3.73 16.10
N ARG A 314 -14.86 -4.99 16.24
CA ARG A 314 -13.61 -5.47 15.62
C ARG A 314 -13.66 -5.42 14.08
N ALA A 315 -14.78 -5.83 13.50
CA ALA A 315 -14.99 -5.78 12.05
C ALA A 315 -14.99 -4.33 11.54
N ALA A 316 -15.67 -3.40 12.23
CA ALA A 316 -15.63 -1.98 11.89
C ALA A 316 -14.19 -1.43 11.92
N LEU A 317 -13.38 -1.78 12.93
CA LEU A 317 -11.95 -1.42 12.97
C LEU A 317 -11.14 -2.04 11.82
N ALA A 318 -11.40 -3.31 11.46
CA ALA A 318 -10.75 -3.96 10.32
C ALA A 318 -11.15 -3.34 8.97
N ALA A 319 -12.34 -2.75 8.90
CA ALA A 319 -12.86 -2.03 7.74
C ALA A 319 -12.44 -0.55 7.69
N ASP A 320 -11.55 -0.09 8.58
CA ASP A 320 -11.10 1.31 8.71
C ASP A 320 -12.24 2.29 9.10
N ASP A 321 -13.20 1.81 9.90
CA ASP A 321 -14.34 2.57 10.42
C ASP A 321 -14.32 2.64 11.96
N PRO A 322 -13.40 3.42 12.56
CA PRO A 322 -13.31 3.54 14.01
C PRO A 322 -14.53 4.24 14.63
N ALA A 323 -15.26 5.08 13.88
CA ALA A 323 -16.44 5.79 14.37
C ALA A 323 -17.57 4.81 14.68
N THR A 324 -17.86 3.88 13.76
CA THR A 324 -18.84 2.81 14.00
C THR A 324 -18.40 1.90 15.14
N ALA A 325 -17.11 1.56 15.23
CA ALA A 325 -16.59 0.74 16.33
C ALA A 325 -16.77 1.43 17.71
N GLN A 326 -16.49 2.73 17.79
CA GLN A 326 -16.72 3.55 18.99
C GLN A 326 -18.20 3.62 19.36
N ALA A 327 -19.08 3.82 18.37
CA ALA A 327 -20.52 3.85 18.59
C ALA A 327 -21.03 2.52 19.16
N ILE A 328 -20.54 1.38 18.64
CA ILE A 328 -20.90 0.05 19.14
C ILE A 328 -20.34 -0.17 20.56
N ARG A 329 -19.09 0.23 20.81
CA ARG A 329 -18.46 0.07 22.14
C ARG A 329 -19.11 0.94 23.21
N GLY A 330 -19.50 2.16 22.86
CA GLY A 330 -20.14 3.13 23.77
C GLY A 330 -21.50 2.71 24.29
N LYS A 331 -22.17 1.75 23.64
CA LYS A 331 -23.47 1.18 24.09
C LYS A 331 -23.32 0.05 25.12
N GLN A 332 -22.09 -0.40 25.39
CA GLN A 332 -21.79 -1.54 26.27
C GLN A 332 -21.42 -1.06 27.69
N THR A 333 -22.28 -0.24 28.31
CA THR A 333 -22.02 0.43 29.60
C THR A 333 -22.47 -0.36 30.83
N GLY A 334 -22.99 -1.58 30.68
CA GLY A 334 -23.42 -2.43 31.79
C GLY A 334 -22.35 -3.40 32.27
N ASP A 335 -22.47 -3.86 33.53
CA ASP A 335 -21.62 -4.92 34.12
C ASP A 335 -21.81 -6.29 33.45
N ALA A 336 -22.85 -6.44 32.63
CA ALA A 336 -23.09 -7.63 31.84
C ALA A 336 -22.16 -7.65 30.61
N LEU A 337 -21.18 -8.54 30.63
CA LEU A 337 -20.38 -8.85 29.45
C LEU A 337 -21.32 -9.28 28.29
N PRO A 338 -21.10 -8.78 27.06
CA PRO A 338 -21.79 -9.29 25.88
C PRO A 338 -21.69 -10.82 25.84
N ALA A 339 -22.77 -11.50 25.42
CA ALA A 339 -22.85 -12.96 25.47
C ALA A 339 -21.63 -13.62 24.81
N GLY A 340 -20.76 -14.25 25.62
CA GLY A 340 -19.56 -14.97 25.17
C GLY A 340 -18.25 -14.16 25.12
N ALA A 341 -18.25 -12.87 25.44
CA ALA A 341 -17.02 -12.06 25.50
C ALA A 341 -16.35 -12.12 26.88
N ALA A 342 -15.04 -12.37 26.91
CA ALA A 342 -14.24 -12.26 28.13
C ALA A 342 -13.86 -10.80 28.43
N THR A 343 -13.53 -10.51 29.69
CA THR A 343 -12.97 -9.19 30.09
C THR A 343 -11.71 -8.84 29.30
N THR A 344 -10.91 -9.84 28.93
CA THR A 344 -9.75 -9.69 28.05
C THR A 344 -10.13 -9.27 26.64
N ASP A 345 -11.25 -9.76 26.08
CA ASP A 345 -11.68 -9.38 24.73
C ASP A 345 -12.08 -7.90 24.66
N LEU A 346 -12.76 -7.41 25.71
CA LEU A 346 -13.08 -5.99 25.83
C LEU A 346 -11.82 -5.13 26.00
N ALA A 347 -10.86 -5.57 26.82
CA ALA A 347 -9.60 -4.86 26.98
C ALA A 347 -8.80 -4.79 25.67
N LEU A 348 -8.80 -5.86 24.88
CA LEU A 348 -8.17 -5.89 23.56
C LEU A 348 -8.91 -4.99 22.56
N LEU A 349 -10.24 -4.93 22.59
CA LEU A 349 -11.02 -4.01 21.78
C LEU A 349 -10.73 -2.54 22.14
N ASP A 350 -10.68 -2.22 23.44
CA ASP A 350 -10.35 -0.88 23.93
C ASP A 350 -8.92 -0.48 23.52
N ALA A 351 -7.98 -1.43 23.53
CA ALA A 351 -6.63 -1.25 22.99
C ALA A 351 -6.65 -0.91 21.49
N THR A 352 -7.42 -1.64 20.69
CA THR A 352 -7.52 -1.41 19.24
C THR A 352 -8.17 -0.06 18.94
N LEU A 353 -9.19 0.35 19.71
CA LEU A 353 -9.82 1.67 19.61
C LEU A 353 -8.83 2.80 19.97
N ALA A 354 -8.05 2.62 21.03
CA ALA A 354 -7.01 3.56 21.43
C ALA A 354 -5.95 3.70 20.32
N ALA A 355 -5.48 2.58 19.76
CA ALA A 355 -4.55 2.56 18.64
C ALA A 355 -5.12 3.25 17.39
N ALA A 356 -6.38 2.98 17.03
CA ALA A 356 -7.04 3.62 15.89
C ALA A 356 -7.20 5.14 16.08
N GLY A 357 -7.49 5.58 17.31
CA GLY A 357 -7.55 7.00 17.67
C GLY A 357 -6.18 7.69 17.74
N GLY A 358 -5.07 6.96 17.57
CA GLY A 358 -3.71 7.50 17.68
C GLY A 358 -3.30 7.93 19.07
N LYS A 359 -4.07 7.55 20.09
CA LYS A 359 -3.80 7.86 21.49
C LYS A 359 -3.49 6.55 22.21
N ALA A 360 -2.25 6.39 22.64
CA ALA A 360 -1.94 5.35 23.61
C ALA A 360 -2.38 5.83 25.00
N ASP A 361 -3.67 5.65 25.28
CA ASP A 361 -4.28 5.96 26.57
C ASP A 361 -3.54 5.19 27.69
N SER A 362 -3.02 5.92 28.67
CA SER A 362 -2.20 5.34 29.74
C SER A 362 -2.99 4.37 30.61
N GLN A 363 -4.27 4.60 30.82
CA GLN A 363 -5.13 3.73 31.62
C GLN A 363 -5.42 2.42 30.87
N VAL A 364 -5.69 2.50 29.57
CA VAL A 364 -5.86 1.31 28.72
C VAL A 364 -4.56 0.49 28.69
N LEU A 365 -3.42 1.15 28.52
CA LEU A 365 -2.12 0.50 28.48
C LEU A 365 -1.75 -0.17 29.81
N ASP A 366 -1.86 0.54 30.93
CA ASP A 366 -1.54 0.00 32.26
C ASP A 366 -2.47 -1.19 32.59
N GLY A 367 -3.76 -1.10 32.25
CA GLY A 367 -4.70 -2.22 32.43
C GLY A 367 -4.42 -3.44 31.56
N LEU A 368 -3.87 -3.27 30.34
CA LEU A 368 -3.38 -4.39 29.53
C LEU A 368 -2.13 -5.02 30.15
N ILE A 369 -1.22 -4.20 30.67
CA ILE A 369 0.00 -4.68 31.32
C ILE A 369 -0.35 -5.49 32.57
N GLU A 370 -1.27 -5.01 33.39
CA GLU A 370 -1.73 -5.75 34.57
C GLU A 370 -2.30 -7.13 34.20
N ARG A 371 -3.18 -7.18 33.19
CA ARG A 371 -3.73 -8.44 32.65
C ARG A 371 -2.67 -9.35 32.02
N GLY A 372 -1.66 -8.76 31.36
CA GLY A 372 -0.53 -9.49 30.80
C GLY A 372 0.34 -10.14 31.89
N ALA A 373 0.54 -9.45 33.01
CA ALA A 373 1.25 -9.98 34.17
C ALA A 373 0.46 -11.11 34.86
N GLN A 374 -0.85 -10.91 35.09
CA GLN A 374 -1.72 -11.91 35.74
C GLN A 374 -1.90 -13.17 34.88
N GLY A 375 -2.03 -13.02 33.56
CA GLY A 375 -2.25 -14.16 32.65
C GLY A 375 -0.97 -14.89 32.22
N GLY A 376 0.21 -14.38 32.57
CA GLY A 376 1.51 -14.97 32.22
C GLY A 376 1.78 -15.07 30.72
N ALA A 377 2.74 -15.92 30.33
CA ALA A 377 3.27 -16.01 28.96
C ALA A 377 2.26 -16.41 27.87
N LYS A 378 1.09 -16.95 28.24
CA LYS A 378 0.02 -17.30 27.29
C LYS A 378 -1.03 -16.20 27.14
N SER A 379 -0.92 -15.11 27.90
CA SER A 379 -1.89 -14.02 27.87
C SER A 379 -1.77 -13.24 26.56
N PRO A 380 -2.86 -13.09 25.77
CA PRO A 380 -2.85 -12.23 24.59
C PRO A 380 -2.68 -10.74 24.96
N ALA A 381 -2.83 -10.39 26.24
CA ALA A 381 -2.59 -9.04 26.74
C ALA A 381 -1.10 -8.65 26.74
N GLN A 382 -0.16 -9.59 26.85
CA GLN A 382 1.28 -9.28 26.75
C GLN A 382 1.68 -8.73 25.38
N PRO A 383 1.44 -9.43 24.25
CA PRO A 383 1.72 -8.88 22.93
C PRO A 383 0.89 -7.64 22.62
N ALA A 384 -0.35 -7.55 23.11
CA ALA A 384 -1.18 -6.37 22.92
C ALA A 384 -0.61 -5.12 23.62
N ALA A 385 -0.17 -5.26 24.87
CA ALA A 385 0.48 -4.18 25.61
C ALA A 385 1.77 -3.73 24.90
N LEU A 386 2.57 -4.67 24.38
CA LEU A 386 3.79 -4.32 23.64
C LEU A 386 3.48 -3.49 22.37
N ILE A 387 2.47 -3.90 21.60
CA ILE A 387 2.05 -3.18 20.38
C ILE A 387 1.49 -1.79 20.73
N LEU A 388 0.65 -1.68 21.75
CA LEU A 388 0.08 -0.40 22.17
C LEU A 388 1.14 0.54 22.77
N ALA A 389 2.08 0.01 23.56
CA ALA A 389 3.21 0.79 24.09
C ALA A 389 4.11 1.34 22.98
N ALA A 390 4.26 0.61 21.86
CA ALA A 390 5.02 1.07 20.71
C ALA A 390 4.48 2.38 20.11
N LEU A 391 3.18 2.66 20.30
CA LEU A 391 2.56 3.92 19.89
C LEU A 391 2.98 5.14 20.75
N GLY A 392 3.78 4.94 21.79
CA GLY A 392 4.37 6.03 22.58
C GLY A 392 3.56 6.44 23.82
N GLY A 393 2.68 5.57 24.32
CA GLY A 393 1.93 5.82 25.56
C GLY A 393 2.82 5.97 26.78
N VAL A 394 2.42 6.84 27.70
CA VAL A 394 3.06 6.95 29.01
C VAL A 394 2.60 5.80 29.89
N MET A 395 3.55 5.15 30.56
CA MET A 395 3.29 4.02 31.46
C MET A 395 3.63 4.41 32.91
N GLY A 396 2.82 3.93 33.85
CA GLY A 396 3.13 4.01 35.28
C GLY A 396 4.45 3.31 35.63
N PRO A 397 5.12 3.67 36.75
CA PRO A 397 6.37 3.02 37.17
C PRO A 397 6.25 1.49 37.33
N GLU A 398 5.16 1.01 37.93
CA GLU A 398 4.89 -0.42 38.09
C GLU A 398 4.63 -1.11 36.75
N ALA A 399 3.83 -0.47 35.88
CA ALA A 399 3.56 -0.97 34.54
C ALA A 399 4.85 -1.12 33.70
N ARG A 400 5.81 -0.18 33.84
CA ARG A 400 7.13 -0.31 33.20
C ARG A 400 7.90 -1.53 33.69
N ALA A 401 7.87 -1.80 35.00
CA ALA A 401 8.53 -2.97 35.58
C ALA A 401 7.89 -4.27 35.10
N SER A 402 6.55 -4.35 35.07
CA SER A 402 5.83 -5.52 34.58
C SER A 402 6.06 -5.77 33.09
N LEU A 403 5.96 -4.72 32.25
CA LEU A 403 6.18 -4.84 30.80
C LEU A 403 7.59 -5.36 30.49
N ALA A 404 8.60 -4.97 31.27
CA ALA A 404 9.98 -5.42 31.10
C ALA A 404 10.17 -6.94 31.30
N THR A 405 9.22 -7.61 31.98
CA THR A 405 9.26 -9.07 32.21
C THR A 405 8.48 -9.87 31.17
N PHE A 406 7.79 -9.22 30.23
CA PHE A 406 6.98 -9.92 29.23
C PHE A 406 7.85 -10.67 28.24
N ASP A 407 7.37 -11.83 27.82
CA ASP A 407 7.98 -12.65 26.77
C ASP A 407 6.95 -12.93 25.67
N PRO A 408 6.63 -11.93 24.82
CA PRO A 408 5.64 -12.08 23.75
C PRO A 408 6.18 -12.86 22.54
N GLY A 409 7.36 -13.49 22.66
CA GLY A 409 7.96 -14.33 21.63
C GLY A 409 9.27 -13.76 21.07
N LYS A 410 9.70 -14.31 19.92
CA LYS A 410 10.96 -13.97 19.26
C LYS A 410 10.73 -13.16 17.98
N SER A 411 11.67 -12.28 17.69
CA SER A 411 11.79 -11.58 16.40
C SER A 411 12.12 -12.57 15.29
N ALA A 412 11.37 -12.55 14.19
CA ALA A 412 11.70 -13.26 12.96
C ALA A 412 12.55 -12.38 12.02
N ALA A 413 12.49 -11.05 12.21
CA ALA A 413 13.28 -10.11 11.42
C ALA A 413 14.80 -10.27 11.68
N PRO A 414 15.66 -10.21 10.64
CA PRO A 414 17.11 -10.22 10.81
C PRO A 414 17.60 -9.04 11.64
N ALA A 415 18.47 -9.29 12.62
CA ALA A 415 18.97 -8.26 13.54
C ALA A 415 19.65 -7.09 12.81
N GLY A 416 20.44 -7.37 11.77
CA GLY A 416 21.06 -6.32 10.95
C GLY A 416 20.04 -5.40 10.28
N ARG A 417 18.92 -5.95 9.80
CA ARG A 417 17.84 -5.14 9.19
C ARG A 417 17.12 -4.29 10.24
N LEU A 418 16.96 -4.78 11.46
CA LEU A 418 16.40 -4.01 12.57
C LEU A 418 17.30 -2.84 12.98
N ILE A 419 18.63 -3.02 12.99
CA ILE A 419 19.58 -1.93 13.27
C ILE A 419 19.46 -0.83 12.22
N VAL A 420 19.43 -1.19 10.94
CA VAL A 420 19.29 -0.21 9.84
C VAL A 420 17.93 0.48 9.89
N LEU A 421 16.87 -0.25 10.24
CA LEU A 421 15.53 0.33 10.44
C LEU A 421 15.51 1.39 11.54
N ASP A 422 16.12 1.09 12.70
CA ASP A 422 16.18 2.01 13.83
C ASP A 422 17.01 3.26 13.51
N ASP A 423 18.12 3.11 12.77
CA ASP A 423 18.94 4.23 12.27
C ASP A 423 18.15 5.11 11.31
N ALA A 424 17.52 4.53 10.28
CA ALA A 424 16.70 5.26 9.31
C ALA A 424 15.55 6.02 9.96
N ALA A 425 14.85 5.36 10.90
CA ALA A 425 13.75 5.97 11.63
C ALA A 425 14.20 7.13 12.51
N THR A 426 15.36 7.01 13.17
CA THR A 426 15.92 8.06 14.03
C THR A 426 16.42 9.24 13.20
N ALA A 427 16.96 8.99 12.00
CA ALA A 427 17.39 10.01 11.07
C ALA A 427 16.25 10.67 10.27
N GLY A 428 14.99 10.21 10.44
CA GLY A 428 13.84 10.76 9.73
C GLY A 428 13.80 10.40 8.23
N ARG A 429 14.51 9.35 7.80
CA ARG A 429 14.53 8.91 6.39
C ARG A 429 13.28 8.11 6.04
N GLN A 430 12.17 8.81 5.85
CA GLN A 430 10.82 8.25 5.67
C GLN A 430 10.75 7.11 4.66
N GLY A 431 11.23 7.32 3.43
CA GLY A 431 11.18 6.31 2.38
C GLY A 431 12.00 5.06 2.72
N GLU A 432 13.18 5.22 3.31
CA GLU A 432 14.02 4.10 3.73
C GLU A 432 13.40 3.31 4.89
N THR A 433 12.89 4.01 5.92
CA THR A 433 12.15 3.38 7.03
C THR A 433 10.97 2.58 6.50
N ALA A 434 10.19 3.16 5.59
CA ALA A 434 9.04 2.48 5.00
C ALA A 434 9.46 1.23 4.21
N LEU A 435 10.50 1.29 3.39
CA LEU A 435 10.99 0.13 2.63
C LEU A 435 11.51 -1.00 3.53
N LEU A 436 12.16 -0.67 4.64
CA LEU A 436 12.64 -1.66 5.61
C LEU A 436 11.48 -2.34 6.35
N VAL A 437 10.49 -1.55 6.78
CA VAL A 437 9.23 -2.06 7.35
C VAL A 437 8.54 -2.99 6.38
N LEU A 438 8.39 -2.56 5.12
CA LEU A 438 7.75 -3.35 4.07
C LEU A 438 8.53 -4.61 3.74
N SER A 439 9.86 -4.57 3.71
CA SER A 439 10.67 -5.77 3.51
C SER A 439 10.49 -6.78 4.64
N ILE A 440 10.38 -6.33 5.90
CA ILE A 440 10.13 -7.23 7.03
C ILE A 440 8.72 -7.81 6.95
N ALA A 441 7.73 -6.98 6.63
CA ALA A 441 6.34 -7.41 6.50
C ALA A 441 6.14 -8.36 5.30
N ALA A 442 6.83 -8.14 4.18
CA ALA A 442 6.78 -9.01 3.01
C ALA A 442 7.35 -10.40 3.28
N ASP A 443 8.43 -10.48 4.08
CA ASP A 443 9.00 -11.76 4.51
C ASP A 443 8.02 -12.54 5.43
N ALA A 444 7.19 -11.83 6.20
CA ALA A 444 6.13 -12.43 7.03
C ALA A 444 4.86 -12.81 6.24
N GLY A 445 4.64 -12.23 5.06
CA GLY A 445 3.53 -12.56 4.16
C GLY A 445 2.16 -12.02 4.61
N PRO A 446 1.05 -12.66 4.19
CA PRO A 446 -0.31 -12.11 4.34
C PRO A 446 -0.82 -12.02 5.79
N SER A 447 -0.25 -12.81 6.70
CA SER A 447 -0.55 -12.73 8.13
C SER A 447 0.12 -11.53 8.81
N GLY A 448 1.11 -10.92 8.14
CA GLY A 448 1.92 -9.84 8.67
C GLY A 448 2.92 -10.30 9.74
N PRO A 449 3.73 -9.36 10.25
CA PRO A 449 4.77 -9.65 11.24
C PRO A 449 4.17 -10.09 12.59
N GLY A 450 4.92 -10.92 13.31
CA GLY A 450 4.59 -11.32 14.69
C GLY A 450 4.64 -10.14 15.66
N PRO A 451 4.11 -10.29 16.89
CA PRO A 451 3.91 -9.16 17.81
C PRO A 451 5.17 -8.36 18.14
N VAL A 452 6.30 -9.04 18.33
CA VAL A 452 7.60 -8.40 18.62
C VAL A 452 8.08 -7.53 17.46
N ASP A 453 8.09 -8.10 16.26
CA ASP A 453 8.49 -7.39 15.05
C ASP A 453 7.53 -6.22 14.81
N ARG A 454 6.23 -6.46 14.93
CA ARG A 454 5.20 -5.46 14.73
C ARG A 454 5.35 -4.26 15.65
N ALA A 455 5.59 -4.46 16.95
CA ALA A 455 5.84 -3.37 17.88
C ALA A 455 7.09 -2.55 17.48
N ARG A 456 8.15 -3.20 17.00
CA ARG A 456 9.34 -2.49 16.46
C ARG A 456 9.00 -1.68 15.22
N LEU A 457 8.25 -2.26 14.27
CA LEU A 457 7.85 -1.56 13.04
C LEU A 457 6.96 -0.35 13.35
N VAL A 458 5.97 -0.49 14.25
CA VAL A 458 5.11 0.61 14.70
C VAL A 458 5.94 1.76 15.28
N ARG A 459 6.89 1.44 16.16
CA ARG A 459 7.79 2.44 16.76
C ARG A 459 8.66 3.14 15.72
N ALA A 460 9.19 2.40 14.76
CA ALA A 460 10.03 2.95 13.70
C ALA A 460 9.22 3.87 12.76
N LEU A 461 8.01 3.47 12.36
CA LEU A 461 7.11 4.30 11.56
C LEU A 461 6.76 5.59 12.28
N LEU A 462 6.44 5.55 13.58
CA LEU A 462 6.18 6.76 14.36
C LEU A 462 7.39 7.70 14.42
N LYS A 463 8.59 7.17 14.69
CA LYS A 463 9.82 7.98 14.73
C LYS A 463 10.11 8.66 13.40
N ALA A 464 9.79 8.01 12.28
CA ALA A 464 9.93 8.60 10.95
C ALA A 464 8.80 9.58 10.58
N GLY A 465 7.78 9.77 11.43
CA GLY A 465 6.62 10.63 11.14
C GLY A 465 5.57 9.99 10.23
N LEU A 466 5.58 8.66 10.07
CA LEU A 466 4.58 7.89 9.32
C LEU A 466 3.45 7.44 10.26
N GLU A 467 2.80 8.38 10.93
CA GLU A 467 1.88 8.09 12.04
C GLU A 467 0.64 7.30 11.61
N ALA A 468 0.06 7.63 10.46
CA ALA A 468 -1.11 6.90 9.94
C ALA A 468 -0.78 5.43 9.69
N ASP A 469 0.40 5.17 9.12
CA ASP A 469 0.87 3.81 8.85
C ASP A 469 1.21 3.06 10.15
N ALA A 470 1.81 3.75 11.13
CA ALA A 470 2.06 3.16 12.45
C ALA A 470 0.76 2.73 13.16
N ARG A 471 -0.29 3.57 13.10
CA ARG A 471 -1.62 3.23 13.62
C ARG A 471 -2.20 2.02 12.91
N ALA A 472 -2.13 1.97 11.58
CA ALA A 472 -2.63 0.84 10.79
C ALA A 472 -1.92 -0.48 11.18
N PHE A 473 -0.60 -0.47 11.33
CA PHE A 473 0.16 -1.65 11.78
C PHE A 473 -0.20 -2.09 13.20
N ALA A 474 -0.44 -1.14 14.11
CA ALA A 474 -0.85 -1.42 15.49
C ALA A 474 -2.27 -2.02 15.55
N VAL A 475 -3.23 -1.40 14.87
CA VAL A 475 -4.62 -1.88 14.77
C VAL A 475 -4.66 -3.28 14.16
N GLU A 476 -3.97 -3.50 13.05
CA GLU A 476 -3.84 -4.82 12.42
C GLU A 476 -3.29 -5.87 13.40
N GLY A 477 -2.25 -5.50 14.16
CA GLY A 477 -1.64 -6.38 15.16
C GLY A 477 -2.57 -6.79 16.27
N LEU A 478 -3.29 -5.81 16.83
CA LEU A 478 -4.23 -6.04 17.92
C LEU A 478 -5.42 -6.88 17.45
N LEU A 479 -5.89 -6.67 16.22
CA LEU A 479 -6.92 -7.52 15.59
C LEU A 479 -6.41 -8.94 15.35
N ALA A 480 -5.16 -9.11 14.91
CA ALA A 480 -4.58 -10.44 14.67
C ALA A 480 -4.54 -11.32 15.93
N LEU A 481 -4.46 -10.73 17.12
CA LEU A 481 -4.52 -11.45 18.40
C LEU A 481 -5.93 -11.96 18.74
N GLN A 482 -6.96 -11.47 18.04
CA GLN A 482 -8.38 -11.70 18.33
C GLN A 482 -9.07 -12.56 17.26
N VAL A 483 -8.40 -12.84 16.15
CA VAL A 483 -8.90 -13.64 15.04
C VAL A 483 -8.22 -15.01 15.07
N LYS A 484 -8.99 -16.08 14.85
CA LYS A 484 -8.49 -17.47 14.85
C LYS A 484 -7.92 -17.91 13.51
#